data_AF-A0A1U7Y0E5-F1
#
_entry.id   AF-A0A1U7Y0E5-F1
#
_cell.length_a   1.000
_cell.length_b   1.000
_cell.length_c   1.000
_cell.angle_alpha   90.00
_cell.angle_beta   90.00
_cell.angle_gamma   90.00
#
_symmetry.space_group_name_H-M   'P 1'
#
loop_
_entity.id
_entity.type
_entity.pdbx_description
1 polymer ?
#
loop_
_entity_poly.entity_id
_entity_poly.type
_entity_poly.pdbx_seq_one_letter_code
_entity_poly.pdbx_strand_id
1 'polypeptide(L)'
;MASTPNPETDESAKSASSPQKSVYKDPDDGRQRFLLELEFVQCLANPTYIHYLAQNRYFEDEAFIGYLKYLQYWQRPEYIKFIMYPHCLFFLELLQNPTFRNAMAHPANKEVAHRQQFYFWKNYRNNRLKHILPRPLPEPATAPATSAPLIVAPPAAPPPAPSPVSAVAPSPMQYAIPPGSGLAKTDPRSAAVDRRKRKKDG
;
A
#
# COMPACT_ATOMS: atom_id res chain seq x y z
N MET A 1 -73.40 -63.07 3.09
CA MET A 1 -72.16 -63.78 3.51
C MET A 1 -70.96 -62.92 3.12
N ALA A 2 -69.83 -63.10 3.81
CA ALA A 2 -68.47 -62.69 3.42
C ALA A 2 -68.16 -61.19 3.12
N SER A 3 -67.36 -60.61 4.02
CA SER A 3 -66.04 -59.98 3.75
C SER A 3 -65.88 -58.76 2.84
N THR A 4 -65.36 -57.68 3.44
CA THR A 4 -64.29 -56.81 2.90
C THR A 4 -62.92 -57.47 3.21
N PRO A 5 -61.77 -57.17 2.53
CA PRO A 5 -61.12 -55.84 2.49
C PRO A 5 -60.39 -55.43 1.18
N ASN A 6 -59.79 -54.24 1.23
CA ASN A 6 -58.73 -53.67 0.37
C ASN A 6 -57.42 -54.52 0.43
N PRO A 7 -56.34 -54.25 -0.36
CA PRO A 7 -56.04 -53.03 -1.15
C PRO A 7 -55.47 -53.24 -2.57
N GLU A 8 -55.17 -52.13 -3.27
CA GLU A 8 -53.88 -51.97 -3.95
C GLU A 8 -53.55 -50.48 -4.17
N THR A 9 -52.27 -50.13 -4.06
CA THR A 9 -51.72 -48.77 -4.27
C THR A 9 -50.38 -48.91 -4.97
N ASP A 10 -50.23 -48.30 -6.13
CA ASP A 10 -48.94 -48.28 -6.83
C ASP A 10 -48.65 -46.93 -7.52
N GLU A 11 -47.36 -46.74 -7.77
CA GLU A 11 -46.64 -45.66 -8.46
C GLU A 11 -47.38 -44.80 -9.52
N SER A 12 -46.97 -43.55 -9.79
CA SER A 12 -45.63 -42.98 -9.58
C SER A 12 -45.65 -41.49 -9.22
N ALA A 13 -45.41 -41.16 -7.95
CA ALA A 13 -45.22 -39.78 -7.49
C ALA A 13 -43.80 -39.31 -7.81
N LYS A 14 -43.61 -38.71 -9.00
CA LYS A 14 -42.28 -38.34 -9.53
C LYS A 14 -41.59 -37.32 -8.62
N SER A 15 -40.55 -37.78 -7.91
CA SER A 15 -39.93 -37.07 -6.78
C SER A 15 -39.44 -35.65 -7.12
N ALA A 16 -40.01 -34.66 -6.44
CA ALA A 16 -39.53 -33.28 -6.45
C ALA A 16 -38.29 -33.15 -5.56
N SER A 17 -37.14 -33.59 -6.07
CA SER A 17 -35.84 -33.51 -5.38
C SER A 17 -35.35 -32.06 -5.26
N SER A 18 -35.95 -31.33 -4.31
CA SER A 18 -35.43 -30.04 -3.84
C SER A 18 -34.05 -30.27 -3.25
N PRO A 19 -32.99 -29.57 -3.71
CA PRO A 19 -31.65 -29.75 -3.16
C PRO A 19 -31.67 -29.33 -1.68
N GLN A 20 -31.50 -30.32 -0.80
CA GLN A 20 -31.38 -30.13 0.64
C GLN A 20 -30.21 -29.21 0.93
N LYS A 21 -30.48 -27.92 1.20
CA LYS A 21 -29.49 -27.02 1.77
C LYS A 21 -29.13 -27.57 3.15
N SER A 22 -27.96 -28.20 3.25
CA SER A 22 -27.38 -28.59 4.53
C SER A 22 -27.13 -27.33 5.36
N VAL A 23 -28.09 -26.98 6.22
CA VAL A 23 -27.94 -25.89 7.19
C VAL A 23 -26.86 -26.32 8.17
N TYR A 24 -25.63 -25.88 7.90
CA TYR A 24 -24.46 -26.18 8.72
C TYR A 24 -24.71 -25.66 10.13
N LYS A 25 -24.99 -26.58 11.06
CA LYS A 25 -25.29 -26.25 12.44
C LYS A 25 -23.97 -26.06 13.19
N ASP A 26 -23.49 -24.82 13.15
CA ASP A 26 -22.22 -24.43 13.77
C ASP A 26 -22.22 -24.77 15.28
N PRO A 27 -21.26 -25.57 15.77
CA PRO A 27 -21.27 -26.06 17.15
C PRO A 27 -20.91 -24.99 18.20
N ASP A 28 -20.40 -23.82 17.81
CA ASP A 28 -20.10 -22.68 18.69
C ASP A 28 -20.99 -21.46 18.36
N ASP A 29 -22.23 -21.69 17.89
CA ASP A 29 -23.22 -20.65 17.54
C ASP A 29 -22.69 -19.57 16.57
N GLY A 30 -21.78 -19.96 15.67
CA GLY A 30 -21.13 -19.06 14.71
C GLY A 30 -19.95 -18.25 15.27
N ARG A 31 -19.64 -18.37 16.57
CA ARG A 31 -18.52 -17.69 17.23
C ARG A 31 -17.17 -18.19 16.72
N GLN A 32 -17.00 -19.50 16.52
CA GLN A 32 -15.78 -20.04 15.89
C GLN A 32 -15.59 -19.52 14.47
N ARG A 33 -16.68 -19.44 13.68
CA ARG A 33 -16.66 -18.83 12.34
C ARG A 33 -16.27 -17.34 12.39
N PHE A 34 -16.84 -16.56 13.30
CA PHE A 34 -16.50 -15.15 13.51
C PHE A 34 -15.01 -14.95 13.81
N LEU A 35 -14.41 -15.81 14.64
CA LEU A 35 -12.97 -15.77 14.95
C LEU A 35 -12.12 -16.08 13.71
N LEU A 36 -12.47 -17.11 12.93
CA LEU A 36 -11.76 -17.44 11.69
C LEU A 36 -11.85 -16.32 10.64
N GLU A 37 -13.01 -15.67 10.50
CA GLU A 37 -13.18 -14.51 9.61
C GLU A 37 -12.36 -13.30 10.09
N LEU A 38 -12.29 -13.06 11.40
CA LEU A 38 -11.51 -12.01 12.03
C LEU A 38 -9.99 -12.21 11.87
N GLU A 39 -9.52 -13.45 12.06
CA GLU A 39 -8.12 -13.82 11.86
C GLU A 39 -7.74 -13.70 10.38
N PHE A 40 -8.54 -14.28 9.47
CA PHE A 40 -8.30 -14.22 8.03
C PHE A 40 -8.23 -12.77 7.51
N VAL A 41 -9.19 -11.92 7.90
CA VAL A 41 -9.16 -10.50 7.52
C VAL A 41 -7.90 -9.84 8.04
N GLN A 42 -7.51 -10.07 9.30
CA GLN A 42 -6.30 -9.48 9.85
C GLN A 42 -5.02 -9.99 9.18
N CYS A 43 -4.96 -11.21 8.67
CA CYS A 43 -3.86 -11.70 7.84
C CYS A 43 -3.67 -10.88 6.54
N LEU A 44 -4.72 -10.24 6.01
CA LEU A 44 -4.60 -9.32 4.87
C LEU A 44 -3.79 -8.05 5.20
N ALA A 45 -3.49 -7.74 6.47
CA ALA A 45 -2.54 -6.69 6.81
C ALA A 45 -1.07 -7.04 6.47
N ASN A 46 -0.79 -8.27 6.01
CA ASN A 46 0.54 -8.71 5.58
C ASN A 46 0.62 -8.83 4.04
N PRO A 47 1.36 -7.94 3.34
CA PRO A 47 1.54 -8.04 1.89
C PRO A 47 2.14 -9.37 1.40
N THR A 48 2.90 -10.08 2.25
CA THR A 48 3.43 -11.42 1.93
C THR A 48 2.33 -12.47 1.86
N TYR A 49 1.30 -12.37 2.71
CA TYR A 49 0.16 -13.28 2.67
C TYR A 49 -0.73 -13.01 1.44
N ILE A 50 -0.95 -11.73 1.10
CA ILE A 50 -1.63 -11.37 -0.15
C ILE A 50 -0.88 -11.89 -1.38
N HIS A 51 0.46 -11.79 -1.39
CA HIS A 51 1.28 -12.34 -2.47
C HIS A 51 1.16 -13.87 -2.58
N TYR A 52 1.15 -14.58 -1.44
CA TYR A 52 0.88 -16.02 -1.40
C TYR A 52 -0.52 -16.35 -1.96
N LEU A 53 -1.57 -15.60 -1.58
CA LEU A 53 -2.92 -15.80 -2.13
C LEU A 53 -2.97 -15.60 -3.66
N ALA A 54 -2.21 -14.61 -4.18
CA ALA A 54 -2.08 -14.37 -5.62
C ALA A 54 -1.34 -15.52 -6.34
N GLN A 55 -0.22 -16.00 -5.79
CA GLN A 55 0.55 -17.09 -6.39
C GLN A 55 -0.22 -18.43 -6.43
N ASN A 56 -1.07 -18.68 -5.44
CA ASN A 56 -1.96 -19.86 -5.39
C ASN A 56 -3.29 -19.65 -6.14
N ARG A 57 -3.42 -18.57 -6.94
CA ARG A 57 -4.56 -18.28 -7.82
C ARG A 57 -5.92 -18.08 -7.15
N TYR A 58 -5.98 -17.92 -5.82
CA TYR A 58 -7.26 -17.63 -5.13
C TYR A 58 -7.97 -16.38 -5.67
N PHE A 59 -7.22 -15.42 -6.23
CA PHE A 59 -7.78 -14.21 -6.85
C PHE A 59 -8.32 -14.39 -8.29
N GLU A 60 -8.17 -15.58 -8.89
CA GLU A 60 -8.79 -15.99 -10.16
C GLU A 60 -10.21 -16.58 -9.94
N ASP A 61 -10.53 -17.06 -8.73
CA ASP A 61 -11.82 -17.67 -8.38
C ASP A 61 -12.89 -16.62 -8.01
N GLU A 62 -14.04 -16.67 -8.70
CA GLU A 62 -15.18 -15.79 -8.43
C GLU A 62 -15.83 -16.04 -7.06
N ALA A 63 -15.79 -17.28 -6.53
CA ALA A 63 -16.34 -17.57 -5.21
C ALA A 63 -15.50 -16.91 -4.11
N PHE A 64 -14.17 -16.97 -4.19
CA PHE A 64 -13.27 -16.25 -3.30
C PHE A 64 -13.40 -14.72 -3.43
N ILE A 65 -13.58 -14.18 -4.64
CA ILE A 65 -13.88 -12.74 -4.84
C ILE A 65 -15.23 -12.37 -4.18
N GLY A 66 -16.24 -13.25 -4.26
CA GLY A 66 -17.50 -13.10 -3.55
C GLY A 66 -17.33 -13.09 -2.03
N TYR A 67 -16.47 -13.94 -1.48
CA TYR A 67 -16.11 -13.96 -0.06
C TYR A 67 -15.38 -12.68 0.39
N LEU A 68 -14.46 -12.14 -0.43
CA LEU A 68 -13.82 -10.85 -0.15
C LEU A 68 -14.81 -9.67 -0.17
N LYS A 69 -15.88 -9.72 -0.98
CA LYS A 69 -16.98 -8.74 -0.92
C LYS A 69 -17.81 -8.89 0.35
N TYR A 70 -18.15 -10.13 0.73
CA TYR A 70 -18.85 -10.40 1.99
C TYR A 70 -18.08 -9.82 3.20
N LEU A 71 -16.76 -10.05 3.27
CA LEU A 71 -15.91 -9.55 4.36
C LEU A 71 -15.81 -8.01 4.44
N GLN A 72 -16.30 -7.24 3.47
CA GLN A 72 -16.44 -5.79 3.64
C GLN A 72 -17.35 -5.42 4.82
N TYR A 73 -18.16 -6.34 5.34
CA TYR A 73 -18.96 -6.14 6.55
C TYR A 73 -18.13 -5.71 7.77
N TRP A 74 -16.83 -6.06 7.83
CA TRP A 74 -15.90 -5.67 8.89
C TRP A 74 -15.58 -4.17 8.94
N GLN A 75 -15.88 -3.42 7.88
CA GLN A 75 -15.76 -1.95 7.87
C GLN A 75 -16.86 -1.25 8.68
N ARG A 76 -17.96 -1.95 9.02
CA ARG A 76 -19.09 -1.38 9.78
C ARG A 76 -18.71 -1.14 11.25
N PRO A 77 -19.24 -0.07 11.89
CA PRO A 77 -18.78 0.40 13.20
C PRO A 77 -18.97 -0.61 14.34
N GLU A 78 -19.92 -1.54 14.22
CA GLU A 78 -20.17 -2.58 15.22
C GLU A 78 -19.06 -3.63 15.26
N TYR A 79 -18.34 -3.82 14.15
CA TYR A 79 -17.36 -4.87 13.91
C TYR A 79 -15.91 -4.35 13.88
N ILE A 80 -15.68 -3.15 13.34
CA ILE A 80 -14.35 -2.55 13.20
C ILE A 80 -13.58 -2.46 14.53
N LYS A 81 -14.30 -2.35 15.66
CA LYS A 81 -13.75 -2.32 17.02
C LYS A 81 -12.94 -3.56 17.42
N PHE A 82 -13.07 -4.67 16.69
CA PHE A 82 -12.32 -5.91 16.92
C PHE A 82 -11.04 -6.01 16.06
N ILE A 83 -10.82 -5.10 15.11
CA ILE A 83 -9.66 -5.11 14.20
C ILE A 83 -8.44 -4.47 14.90
N MET A 84 -7.38 -5.24 15.11
CA MET A 84 -6.12 -4.73 15.69
C MET A 84 -5.20 -4.10 14.63
N TYR A 85 -5.28 -4.56 13.37
CA TYR A 85 -4.37 -4.15 12.29
C TYR A 85 -5.12 -3.39 11.18
N PRO A 86 -5.37 -2.07 11.30
CA PRO A 86 -6.29 -1.33 10.42
C PRO A 86 -5.92 -1.35 8.92
N HIS A 87 -4.67 -1.67 8.56
CA HIS A 87 -4.25 -1.85 7.17
C HIS A 87 -4.95 -3.03 6.47
N CYS A 88 -5.49 -4.03 7.18
CA CYS A 88 -6.23 -5.10 6.53
C CYS A 88 -7.45 -4.60 5.76
N LEU A 89 -8.16 -3.60 6.28
CA LEU A 89 -9.35 -3.03 5.64
C LEU A 89 -8.98 -2.24 4.38
N PHE A 90 -7.83 -1.55 4.40
CA PHE A 90 -7.28 -0.88 3.22
C PHE A 90 -6.88 -1.88 2.13
N PHE A 91 -6.22 -2.98 2.49
CA PHE A 91 -5.93 -4.02 1.50
C PHE A 91 -7.18 -4.76 1.02
N LEU A 92 -8.19 -4.98 1.88
CA LEU A 92 -9.47 -5.57 1.50
C LEU A 92 -10.24 -4.71 0.47
N GLU A 93 -10.10 -3.39 0.55
CA GLU A 93 -10.60 -2.44 -0.45
C GLU A 93 -9.78 -2.54 -1.76
N LEU A 94 -8.45 -2.46 -1.70
CA LEU A 94 -7.59 -2.61 -2.87
C LEU A 94 -7.79 -3.95 -3.60
N LEU A 95 -8.05 -5.03 -2.86
CA LEU A 95 -8.30 -6.36 -3.41
C LEU A 95 -9.62 -6.48 -4.20
N GLN A 96 -10.56 -5.53 -4.08
CA GLN A 96 -11.72 -5.50 -4.98
C GLN A 96 -11.26 -5.23 -6.43
N ASN A 97 -10.24 -4.40 -6.60
CA ASN A 97 -9.70 -4.01 -7.91
C ASN A 97 -8.92 -5.19 -8.56
N PRO A 98 -9.33 -5.67 -9.76
CA PRO A 98 -8.65 -6.79 -10.42
C PRO A 98 -7.20 -6.46 -10.83
N THR A 99 -6.91 -5.21 -11.16
CA THR A 99 -5.55 -4.76 -11.51
C THR A 99 -4.60 -4.91 -10.32
N PHE A 100 -5.06 -4.63 -9.10
CA PHE A 100 -4.27 -4.81 -7.88
C PHE A 100 -4.07 -6.31 -7.55
N ARG A 101 -5.13 -7.12 -7.64
CA ARG A 101 -5.04 -8.58 -7.49
C ARG A 101 -3.98 -9.20 -8.41
N ASN A 102 -4.03 -8.85 -9.70
CA ASN A 102 -3.08 -9.33 -10.71
C ASN A 102 -1.66 -8.79 -10.45
N ALA A 103 -1.52 -7.52 -10.06
CA ALA A 103 -0.22 -6.93 -9.72
C ALA A 103 0.44 -7.62 -8.51
N MET A 104 -0.33 -8.03 -7.50
CA MET A 104 0.19 -8.69 -6.30
C MET A 104 0.76 -10.10 -6.54
N ALA A 105 0.50 -10.72 -7.71
CA ALA A 105 1.19 -11.95 -8.11
C ALA A 105 2.69 -11.73 -8.36
N HIS A 106 3.13 -10.50 -8.65
CA HIS A 106 4.53 -10.17 -8.93
C HIS A 106 5.29 -9.74 -7.65
N PRO A 107 6.45 -10.35 -7.32
CA PRO A 107 7.12 -10.14 -6.03
C PRO A 107 7.58 -8.70 -5.80
N ALA A 108 7.89 -7.93 -6.84
CA ALA A 108 8.27 -6.52 -6.66
C ALA A 108 7.12 -5.67 -6.06
N ASN A 109 5.85 -6.00 -6.35
CA ASN A 109 4.71 -5.26 -5.82
C ASN A 109 4.47 -5.58 -4.33
N LYS A 110 4.69 -6.83 -3.91
CA LYS A 110 4.77 -7.23 -2.50
C LYS A 110 5.83 -6.42 -1.74
N GLU A 111 7.04 -6.29 -2.29
CA GLU A 111 8.11 -5.47 -1.66
C GLU A 111 7.77 -3.97 -1.63
N VAL A 112 7.14 -3.43 -2.66
CA VAL A 112 6.66 -2.04 -2.66
C VAL A 112 5.60 -1.81 -1.59
N ALA A 113 4.59 -2.68 -1.48
CA ALA A 113 3.54 -2.60 -0.47
C ALA A 113 4.08 -2.75 0.95
N HIS A 114 4.99 -3.72 1.18
CA HIS A 114 5.67 -3.91 2.47
C HIS A 114 6.50 -2.68 2.86
N ARG A 115 7.26 -2.12 1.91
CA ARG A 115 8.05 -0.89 2.11
C ARG A 115 7.17 0.32 2.39
N GLN A 116 6.04 0.48 1.71
CA GLN A 116 5.06 1.53 1.97
C GLN A 116 4.46 1.42 3.37
N GLN A 117 4.03 0.22 3.79
CA GLN A 117 3.54 -0.05 5.14
C GLN A 117 4.58 0.29 6.21
N PHE A 118 5.82 -0.16 6.03
CA PHE A 118 6.93 0.16 6.92
C PHE A 118 7.16 1.67 7.04
N TYR A 119 7.22 2.42 5.92
CA TYR A 119 7.38 3.87 5.98
C TYR A 119 6.15 4.60 6.53
N PHE A 120 4.93 4.08 6.35
CA PHE A 120 3.74 4.65 6.96
C PHE A 120 3.82 4.57 8.49
N TRP A 121 4.19 3.41 9.04
CA TRP A 121 4.40 3.23 10.48
C TRP A 121 5.61 4.01 11.01
N LYS A 122 6.77 3.97 10.32
CA LYS A 122 7.97 4.72 10.73
C LYS A 122 7.73 6.23 10.80
N ASN A 123 6.85 6.76 9.94
CA ASN A 123 6.47 8.17 9.91
C ASN A 123 5.10 8.45 10.54
N TYR A 124 4.52 7.53 11.31
CA TYR A 124 3.14 7.60 11.83
C TYR A 124 2.81 8.92 12.52
N ARG A 125 3.72 9.40 13.38
CA ARG A 125 3.59 10.70 14.08
C ARG A 125 3.44 11.86 13.10
N ASN A 126 4.30 11.92 12.08
CA ASN A 126 4.34 12.98 11.09
C ASN A 126 3.15 12.88 10.11
N ASN A 127 2.75 11.66 9.74
CA ASN A 127 1.60 11.43 8.87
C ASN A 127 0.29 11.84 9.55
N ARG A 128 0.09 11.54 10.83
CA ARG A 128 -1.09 12.03 11.57
C ARG A 128 -1.07 13.55 11.77
N LEU A 129 0.09 14.16 12.02
CA LEU A 129 0.19 15.63 12.18
C LEU A 129 -0.29 16.41 10.94
N LYS A 130 -0.07 15.89 9.72
CA LYS A 130 -0.56 16.50 8.46
C LYS A 130 -2.08 16.62 8.36
N HIS A 131 -2.84 15.82 9.12
CA HIS A 131 -4.31 15.86 9.16
C HIS A 131 -4.84 16.50 10.46
N ILE A 132 -3.97 16.89 11.39
CA ILE A 132 -4.32 17.54 12.66
C ILE A 132 -4.02 19.04 12.61
N LEU A 133 -2.97 19.47 11.91
CA LEU A 133 -2.87 20.87 11.48
C LEU A 133 -4.01 21.16 10.49
N PRO A 134 -4.74 22.27 10.65
CA PRO A 134 -5.60 22.77 9.59
C PRO A 134 -4.79 22.96 8.30
N ARG A 135 -5.36 22.57 7.15
CA ARG A 135 -4.92 23.10 5.86
C ARG A 135 -4.95 24.64 5.99
N PRO A 136 -3.84 25.36 5.73
CA PRO A 136 -3.90 26.82 5.61
C PRO A 136 -5.02 27.19 4.65
N LEU A 137 -5.93 28.06 5.08
CA LEU A 137 -7.02 28.52 4.21
C LEU A 137 -6.41 29.07 2.92
N PRO A 138 -7.03 28.82 1.74
CA PRO A 138 -6.58 29.46 0.52
C PRO A 138 -6.51 30.96 0.75
N GLU A 139 -5.32 31.53 0.57
CA GLU A 139 -5.11 32.97 0.67
C GLU A 139 -6.11 33.65 -0.29
N PRO A 140 -6.96 34.57 0.18
CA PRO A 140 -8.02 35.13 -0.64
C PRO A 140 -7.37 35.85 -1.81
N ALA A 141 -7.57 35.29 -3.02
CA ALA A 141 -6.84 35.69 -4.21
C ALA A 141 -6.89 37.21 -4.39
N THR A 142 -5.72 37.86 -4.31
CA THR A 142 -5.57 39.30 -4.44
C THR A 142 -6.33 39.77 -5.67
N ALA A 143 -7.34 40.63 -5.45
CA ALA A 143 -8.23 41.07 -6.51
C ALA A 143 -7.41 41.65 -7.69
N PRO A 144 -7.78 41.38 -8.95
CA PRO A 144 -7.03 41.86 -10.10
C PRO A 144 -6.96 43.39 -10.04
N ALA A 145 -5.74 43.93 -10.04
CA ALA A 145 -5.50 45.33 -9.76
C ALA A 145 -6.20 46.24 -10.78
N THR A 146 -7.24 46.96 -10.34
CA THR A 146 -7.98 47.90 -11.17
C THR A 146 -7.05 49.00 -11.69
N SER A 147 -7.08 49.23 -12.99
CA SER A 147 -6.22 50.19 -13.69
C SER A 147 -6.38 51.62 -13.20
N ALA A 148 -5.27 52.27 -12.83
CA ALA A 148 -5.14 53.72 -12.64
C ALA A 148 -4.24 54.32 -13.74
N PRO A 149 -4.42 55.60 -14.13
CA PRO A 149 -3.99 56.07 -15.45
C PRO A 149 -2.52 56.47 -15.57
N LEU A 150 -2.03 56.44 -16.82
CA LEU A 150 -0.70 56.90 -17.23
C LEU A 150 -0.57 58.43 -17.11
N ILE A 151 0.54 58.90 -16.55
CA ILE A 151 0.95 60.31 -16.63
C ILE A 151 1.95 60.45 -17.79
N VAL A 152 1.69 61.39 -18.70
CA VAL A 152 2.50 61.63 -19.91
C VAL A 152 3.56 62.71 -19.64
N ALA A 153 4.77 62.50 -20.15
CA ALA A 153 5.84 63.51 -20.20
C ALA A 153 6.34 63.71 -21.66
N PRO A 154 6.61 64.96 -22.10
CA PRO A 154 6.98 65.28 -23.48
C PRO A 154 8.49 65.10 -23.80
N PRO A 155 8.91 65.13 -25.09
CA PRO A 155 10.21 64.62 -25.53
C PRO A 155 11.32 65.67 -25.77
N ALA A 156 12.58 65.21 -25.78
CA ALA A 156 13.78 65.92 -26.27
C ALA A 156 14.83 64.91 -26.83
N ALA A 157 15.85 65.39 -27.55
CA ALA A 157 16.71 64.59 -28.46
C ALA A 157 18.25 64.77 -28.20
N PRO A 158 19.18 64.13 -28.96
CA PRO A 158 20.61 63.89 -28.62
C PRO A 158 21.55 65.07 -28.99
N PRO A 159 22.92 65.01 -28.98
CA PRO A 159 23.92 63.92 -28.70
C PRO A 159 24.96 64.35 -27.60
N PRO A 160 26.25 63.89 -27.49
CA PRO A 160 27.05 62.84 -28.16
C PRO A 160 27.85 61.92 -27.18
N ALA A 161 29.03 61.42 -27.59
CA ALA A 161 30.07 60.74 -26.77
C ALA A 161 31.46 61.42 -26.98
N PRO A 162 32.47 61.16 -26.12
CA PRO A 162 33.53 60.22 -26.53
C PRO A 162 34.17 59.37 -25.40
N SER A 163 34.95 58.36 -25.82
CA SER A 163 35.84 57.48 -25.00
C SER A 163 37.24 58.11 -24.82
N PRO A 164 38.29 57.43 -24.28
CA PRO A 164 38.45 56.07 -23.72
C PRO A 164 38.90 56.11 -22.22
N VAL A 165 39.60 55.19 -21.54
CA VAL A 165 40.45 54.01 -21.85
C VAL A 165 40.48 53.03 -20.65
N SER A 166 41.04 51.81 -20.85
CA SER A 166 41.63 50.94 -19.79
C SER A 166 40.64 50.29 -18.80
N ALA A 167 40.98 49.23 -18.03
CA ALA A 167 41.99 48.16 -18.12
C ALA A 167 41.63 47.07 -17.07
N VAL A 168 42.00 45.79 -17.13
CA VAL A 168 42.76 45.00 -18.15
C VAL A 168 42.21 43.56 -18.21
N ALA A 169 42.67 42.77 -19.19
CA ALA A 169 42.50 41.32 -19.34
C ALA A 169 43.87 40.70 -19.77
N PRO A 170 44.11 39.37 -19.88
CA PRO A 170 43.09 38.30 -20.02
C PRO A 170 43.39 36.88 -19.43
N SER A 171 42.34 36.05 -19.47
CA SER A 171 42.30 34.62 -19.87
C SER A 171 43.03 33.49 -19.12
N PRO A 172 42.57 32.21 -19.29
CA PRO A 172 43.08 31.04 -18.57
C PRO A 172 43.99 30.12 -19.41
N MET A 173 44.78 29.26 -18.74
CA MET A 173 45.15 27.93 -19.28
C MET A 173 45.47 26.92 -18.16
N GLN A 174 45.56 25.64 -18.53
CA GLN A 174 45.91 24.52 -17.63
C GLN A 174 47.42 24.43 -17.40
N TYR A 175 47.87 23.72 -16.34
CA TYR A 175 48.78 22.55 -16.41
C TYR A 175 49.31 22.10 -15.02
N ALA A 176 49.99 20.94 -15.03
CA ALA A 176 50.99 20.44 -14.08
C ALA A 176 50.53 19.67 -12.81
N ILE A 177 51.26 18.57 -12.59
CA ILE A 177 51.17 17.59 -11.51
C ILE A 177 52.30 17.84 -10.50
N PRO A 178 52.10 17.72 -9.18
CA PRO A 178 53.19 17.57 -8.22
C PRO A 178 53.67 16.09 -8.15
N PRO A 179 54.98 15.81 -8.24
CA PRO A 179 55.52 14.45 -8.09
C PRO A 179 55.48 13.98 -6.62
N GLY A 180 55.63 12.68 -6.37
CA GLY A 180 55.46 12.10 -5.03
C GLY A 180 56.50 11.07 -4.59
N SER A 181 56.55 10.83 -3.28
CA SER A 181 57.10 9.65 -2.59
C SER A 181 56.59 9.67 -1.13
N GLY A 182 56.21 8.58 -0.48
CA GLY A 182 56.26 7.17 -0.92
C GLY A 182 55.43 6.22 -0.04
N LEU A 183 55.81 4.94 -0.09
CA LEU A 183 55.15 3.73 0.44
C LEU A 183 54.32 3.84 1.75
N ALA A 184 53.08 3.34 1.69
CA ALA A 184 52.64 2.16 2.46
C ALA A 184 51.41 1.50 1.78
N LYS A 185 51.28 0.16 1.87
CA LYS A 185 50.11 -0.60 1.39
C LYS A 185 49.55 -1.48 2.52
N THR A 186 48.24 -1.48 2.71
CA THR A 186 47.50 -2.57 3.39
C THR A 186 46.08 -2.68 2.83
N ASP A 187 45.77 -3.84 2.23
CA ASP A 187 44.43 -4.20 1.75
C ASP A 187 43.63 -4.91 2.86
N PRO A 188 42.32 -4.64 3.02
CA PRO A 188 41.49 -5.35 3.99
C PRO A 188 40.80 -6.58 3.36
N ARG A 189 41.29 -7.81 3.61
CA ARG A 189 40.58 -9.02 3.17
C ARG A 189 40.72 -10.27 4.07
N SER A 190 39.56 -10.74 4.52
CA SER A 190 39.20 -12.14 4.84
C SER A 190 39.63 -12.84 6.15
N ALA A 191 38.70 -13.69 6.62
CA ALA A 191 38.89 -15.01 7.27
C ALA A 191 39.36 -15.11 8.75
N ALA A 192 38.39 -15.01 9.68
CA ALA A 192 38.24 -15.81 10.91
C ALA A 192 36.86 -15.44 11.52
N VAL A 193 35.84 -16.30 11.69
CA VAL A 193 35.71 -17.77 11.75
C VAL A 193 36.54 -18.40 12.88
N ASP A 194 35.86 -19.23 13.67
CA ASP A 194 36.31 -19.96 14.85
C ASP A 194 36.95 -19.20 16.03
N ARG A 195 36.08 -18.83 16.97
CA ARG A 195 36.35 -18.97 18.42
C ARG A 195 35.11 -19.41 19.20
N ARG A 196 34.51 -20.54 18.81
CA ARG A 196 33.57 -21.27 19.67
C ARG A 196 34.29 -21.89 20.87
N LYS A 197 33.55 -22.14 21.95
CA LYS A 197 33.83 -23.12 23.04
C LYS A 197 34.99 -22.82 24.01
N ARG A 198 34.73 -21.96 25.03
CA ARG A 198 35.19 -22.21 26.43
C ARG A 198 34.53 -21.32 27.51
N LYS A 199 33.31 -21.66 27.97
CA LYS A 199 32.85 -21.39 29.36
C LYS A 199 31.51 -22.07 29.72
N LYS A 200 31.57 -23.34 30.12
CA LYS A 200 30.75 -23.94 31.19
C LYS A 200 31.46 -25.22 31.66
N ASP A 201 31.05 -25.70 32.83
CA ASP A 201 31.54 -26.88 33.55
C ASP A 201 32.98 -26.71 34.10
N GLY A 202 33.11 -26.86 35.42
CA GLY A 202 34.22 -26.32 36.24
C GLY A 202 33.72 -25.19 37.12
#